data_AF-A0A1E5SPS7-F1
#
_entry.id   AF-A0A1E5SPS7-F1
#
_cell.length_a   1.000
_cell.length_b   1.000
_cell.length_c   1.000
_cell.angle_alpha   90.00
_cell.angle_beta   90.00
_cell.angle_gamma   90.00
#
_symmetry.space_group_name_H-M   'P 1'
#
loop_
_entity.id
_entity.type
_entity.pdbx_description
1 polymer ?
#
loop_
_entity_poly.entity_id
_entity_poly.type
_entity_poly.pdbx_seq_one_letter_code
_entity_poly.pdbx_strand_id
1 'polypeptide(L)'
;MRTEESNYDDIKISRNRKIGDTSIIYGIVNSQFLRMIILKEGAKAWYEQLQYYRQFMTALLALSPSVFFRRLFGAETCGFLTTLCGLNFILVFNSINIPIIFKPIVALFSPLLVFFKSGEELYDLVFVEVHSQILIYVAALLATLSLIHTTMIYAGFGNKKMTTRGESWIYTWISKYRSIDNFTVQGVIEPILTIIIGFVFWELAGDLWAAVYLWISASCVAIMQLTDKSAQMKDQAILDM
;
A
#
# COMPACT_ATOMS: atom_id res chain seq x y z
N MET A 1 26.88 -5.03 -13.57
CA MET A 1 26.62 -6.32 -14.23
C MET A 1 25.68 -7.11 -13.33
N ARG A 2 24.44 -7.36 -13.78
CA ARG A 2 23.46 -8.23 -13.10
C ARG A 2 23.76 -9.68 -13.50
N THR A 3 23.75 -10.62 -12.57
CA THR A 3 23.74 -12.05 -12.90
C THR A 3 22.30 -12.51 -13.14
N GLU A 4 22.09 -13.35 -14.14
CA GLU A 4 20.76 -13.82 -14.57
C GLU A 4 19.98 -14.57 -13.46
N GLU A 5 20.68 -15.11 -12.47
CA GLU A 5 20.11 -15.80 -11.29
C GLU A 5 19.25 -14.88 -10.42
N SER A 6 19.62 -13.61 -10.20
CA SER A 6 18.82 -12.72 -9.33
C SER A 6 17.48 -12.34 -9.95
N ASN A 7 17.40 -12.33 -11.28
CA ASN A 7 16.15 -12.11 -12.00
C ASN A 7 15.23 -13.35 -11.91
N TYR A 8 15.79 -14.55 -11.96
CA TYR A 8 15.01 -15.79 -11.94
C TYR A 8 14.31 -16.02 -10.59
N ASP A 9 14.97 -15.67 -9.48
CA ASP A 9 14.38 -15.83 -8.14
C ASP A 9 13.29 -14.79 -7.86
N ASP A 10 13.48 -13.50 -8.17
CA ASP A 10 12.46 -12.46 -7.94
C ASP A 10 11.21 -12.60 -8.85
N ILE A 11 11.33 -13.28 -10.01
CA ILE A 11 10.21 -13.54 -10.92
C ILE A 11 9.31 -14.67 -10.39
N LYS A 12 9.86 -15.73 -9.78
CA LYS A 12 9.11 -16.84 -9.17
C LYS A 12 8.47 -16.50 -7.82
N ILE A 13 8.91 -15.42 -7.16
CA ILE A 13 8.33 -14.96 -5.89
C ILE A 13 6.84 -14.66 -6.05
N SER A 14 6.06 -15.29 -5.16
CA SER A 14 4.64 -15.11 -4.86
C SER A 14 3.98 -13.87 -5.49
N ARG A 15 2.96 -14.10 -6.34
CA ARG A 15 2.06 -13.06 -6.89
C ARG A 15 1.52 -12.09 -5.83
N ASN A 16 1.47 -12.52 -4.56
CA ASN A 16 0.92 -11.74 -3.45
C ASN A 16 1.77 -10.50 -3.07
N ARG A 17 2.95 -10.32 -3.65
CA ARG A 17 3.85 -9.19 -3.34
C ARG A 17 3.90 -8.10 -4.39
N LYS A 18 3.30 -8.31 -5.55
CA LYS A 18 3.51 -7.49 -6.75
C LYS A 18 2.29 -6.58 -6.99
N ILE A 19 2.42 -5.30 -6.61
CA ILE A 19 1.40 -4.26 -6.77
C ILE A 19 1.93 -3.00 -7.47
N GLY A 20 3.20 -2.97 -7.88
CA GLY A 20 3.79 -1.85 -8.61
C GLY A 20 3.19 -1.68 -10.01
N ASP A 21 3.51 -0.58 -10.69
CA ASP A 21 2.88 -0.27 -11.97
C ASP A 21 3.14 -1.34 -13.03
N THR A 22 4.36 -1.88 -13.08
CA THR A 22 4.74 -3.01 -13.94
C THR A 22 3.87 -4.22 -13.68
N SER A 23 3.66 -4.56 -12.40
CA SER A 23 2.82 -5.67 -11.96
C SER A 23 1.36 -5.48 -12.35
N ILE A 24 0.83 -4.26 -12.16
CA ILE A 24 -0.55 -3.89 -12.50
C ILE A 24 -0.76 -4.00 -14.02
N ILE A 25 0.12 -3.38 -14.81
CA ILE A 25 0.03 -3.39 -16.28
C ILE A 25 0.14 -4.83 -16.80
N TYR A 26 1.12 -5.59 -16.30
CA TYR A 26 1.27 -7.00 -16.67
C TYR A 26 0.03 -7.82 -16.31
N GLY A 27 -0.54 -7.57 -15.12
CA GLY A 27 -1.76 -8.22 -14.66
C GLY A 27 -2.98 -7.93 -15.53
N ILE A 28 -3.14 -6.68 -15.99
CA ILE A 28 -4.22 -6.28 -16.91
C ILE A 28 -4.08 -7.02 -18.25
N VAL A 29 -2.89 -7.01 -18.84
CA VAL A 29 -2.64 -7.59 -20.18
C VAL A 29 -2.77 -9.12 -20.17
N ASN A 30 -2.34 -9.78 -19.10
CA ASN A 30 -2.30 -11.24 -19.02
C ASN A 30 -3.44 -11.83 -18.17
N SER A 31 -4.46 -11.02 -17.83
CA SER A 31 -5.57 -11.48 -17.00
C SER A 31 -6.34 -12.61 -17.68
N GLN A 32 -6.53 -13.71 -16.94
CA GLN A 32 -7.38 -14.81 -17.38
C GLN A 32 -8.86 -14.60 -17.01
N PHE A 33 -9.20 -13.48 -16.37
CA PHE A 33 -10.55 -13.22 -15.86
C PHE A 33 -11.63 -13.36 -16.95
N LEU A 34 -11.45 -12.70 -18.09
CA LEU A 34 -12.39 -12.80 -19.21
C LEU A 34 -12.48 -14.23 -19.75
N ARG A 35 -11.33 -14.92 -19.86
CA ARG A 35 -11.29 -16.32 -20.28
C ARG A 35 -12.07 -17.22 -19.32
N MET A 36 -11.92 -17.04 -18.01
CA MET A 36 -12.61 -17.84 -16.99
C MET A 36 -14.12 -17.56 -16.96
N ILE A 37 -14.55 -16.31 -17.19
CA ILE A 37 -15.97 -15.98 -17.34
C ILE A 37 -16.57 -16.70 -18.56
N ILE A 38 -15.88 -16.66 -19.70
CA ILE A 38 -16.32 -17.30 -20.94
C ILE A 38 -16.37 -18.82 -20.79
N LEU A 39 -15.43 -19.42 -20.05
CA LEU A 39 -15.35 -20.88 -19.81
C LEU A 39 -16.30 -21.39 -18.70
N LYS A 40 -17.27 -20.59 -18.25
CA LYS A 40 -18.22 -20.93 -17.16
C LYS A 40 -17.57 -21.18 -15.79
N GLU A 41 -16.33 -20.73 -15.58
CA GLU A 41 -15.65 -20.71 -14.26
C GLU A 41 -15.89 -19.39 -13.51
N GLY A 42 -17.02 -18.73 -13.74
CA GLY A 42 -17.29 -17.37 -13.25
C GLY A 42 -17.14 -17.20 -11.74
N ALA A 43 -17.62 -18.15 -10.93
CA ALA A 43 -17.51 -18.07 -9.48
C ALA A 43 -16.05 -18.07 -8.99
N LYS A 44 -15.20 -18.89 -9.61
CA LYS A 44 -13.77 -18.96 -9.33
C LYS A 44 -13.06 -17.68 -9.78
N ALA A 45 -13.42 -17.15 -10.95
CA ALA A 45 -12.90 -15.89 -11.46
C ALA A 45 -13.17 -14.72 -10.50
N TRP A 46 -14.40 -14.63 -9.98
CA TRP A 46 -14.78 -13.61 -9.00
C TRP A 46 -14.06 -13.79 -7.66
N TYR A 47 -13.91 -15.03 -7.19
CA TYR A 47 -13.15 -15.30 -5.97
C TYR A 47 -11.69 -14.86 -6.10
N GLU A 48 -11.02 -15.20 -7.20
CA GLU A 48 -9.65 -14.76 -7.46
C GLU A 48 -9.55 -13.23 -7.54
N GLN A 49 -10.48 -12.58 -8.24
CA GLN A 49 -10.53 -11.11 -8.33
C GLN A 49 -10.72 -10.46 -6.96
N LEU A 50 -11.58 -11.03 -6.10
CA LEU A 50 -11.78 -10.54 -4.74
C LEU A 50 -10.52 -10.67 -3.88
N GLN A 51 -9.76 -11.76 -4.05
CA GLN A 51 -8.48 -11.94 -3.37
C GLN A 51 -7.46 -10.87 -3.82
N TYR A 52 -7.34 -10.61 -5.12
CA TYR A 52 -6.47 -9.54 -5.62
C TYR A 52 -6.91 -8.16 -5.13
N TYR A 53 -8.21 -7.87 -5.15
CA TYR A 53 -8.75 -6.63 -4.63
C TYR A 53 -8.40 -6.45 -3.15
N ARG A 54 -8.65 -7.47 -2.31
CA ARG A 54 -8.29 -7.44 -0.89
C ARG A 54 -6.80 -7.19 -0.67
N GLN A 55 -5.94 -7.85 -1.44
CA GLN A 55 -4.48 -7.66 -1.35
C GLN A 55 -4.09 -6.24 -1.74
N PHE A 56 -4.66 -5.72 -2.82
CA PHE A 56 -4.42 -4.37 -3.30
C PHE A 56 -4.85 -3.33 -2.25
N MET A 57 -6.06 -3.45 -1.70
CA MET A 57 -6.55 -2.53 -0.67
C MET A 57 -5.72 -2.56 0.61
N THR A 58 -5.34 -3.76 1.07
CA THR A 58 -4.41 -3.89 2.21
C THR A 58 -3.10 -3.15 1.91
N ALA A 59 -2.58 -3.27 0.69
CA ALA A 59 -1.35 -2.62 0.29
C ALA A 59 -1.45 -1.10 0.16
N LEU A 60 -2.57 -0.57 -0.34
CA LEU A 60 -2.82 0.87 -0.36
C LEU A 60 -2.88 1.46 1.05
N LEU A 61 -3.59 0.79 1.97
CA LEU A 61 -3.71 1.22 3.36
C LEU A 61 -2.36 1.15 4.10
N ALA A 62 -1.59 0.09 3.87
CA ALA A 62 -0.27 -0.04 4.48
C ALA A 62 0.76 0.93 3.89
N LEU A 63 0.59 1.39 2.65
CA LEU A 63 1.48 2.36 2.01
C LEU A 63 1.58 3.62 2.85
N SER A 64 0.46 4.09 3.40
CA SER A 64 0.39 5.32 4.21
C SER A 64 1.43 5.36 5.33
N PRO A 65 1.39 4.51 6.35
CA PRO A 65 2.44 4.48 7.38
C PRO A 65 3.81 4.05 6.81
N SER A 66 3.85 3.16 5.82
CA SER A 66 5.12 2.65 5.29
C SER A 66 6.01 3.73 4.69
N VAL A 67 5.45 4.71 3.96
CA VAL A 67 6.27 5.76 3.31
C VAL A 67 6.94 6.70 4.31
N PHE A 68 6.40 6.81 5.53
CA PHE A 68 6.99 7.59 6.62
C PHE A 68 8.16 6.86 7.27
N PHE A 69 8.00 5.56 7.52
CA PHE A 69 9.00 4.78 8.26
C PHE A 69 10.08 4.14 7.38
N ARG A 70 9.87 4.09 6.06
CA ARG A 70 10.72 3.31 5.16
C ARG A 70 11.29 4.12 4.00
N ARG A 71 12.36 3.56 3.42
CA ARG A 71 13.07 4.08 2.25
C ARG A 71 13.32 3.01 1.22
N LEU A 72 13.72 3.44 0.01
CA LEU A 72 14.19 2.54 -1.04
C LEU A 72 13.18 1.40 -1.26
N PHE A 73 11.99 1.75 -1.72
CA PHE A 73 10.98 0.77 -2.11
C PHE A 73 11.42 0.02 -3.37
N GLY A 74 10.95 -1.22 -3.51
CA GLY A 74 11.12 -2.01 -4.72
C GLY A 74 10.07 -1.65 -5.77
N ALA A 75 10.46 -1.69 -7.05
CA ALA A 75 9.62 -1.29 -8.19
C ALA A 75 8.33 -2.12 -8.36
N GLU A 76 8.28 -3.34 -7.81
CA GLU A 76 7.08 -4.19 -7.86
C GLU A 76 6.13 -3.94 -6.68
N THR A 77 6.45 -3.03 -5.76
CA THR A 77 5.65 -2.79 -4.54
C THR A 77 5.15 -1.36 -4.38
N CYS A 78 5.75 -0.43 -5.11
CA CYS A 78 5.42 0.99 -5.09
C CYS A 78 5.59 1.53 -6.52
N GLY A 79 4.73 2.46 -6.89
CA GLY A 79 4.66 3.05 -8.22
C GLY A 79 3.60 4.15 -8.27
N PHE A 80 3.54 4.85 -9.40
CA PHE A 80 2.65 6.00 -9.57
C PHE A 80 1.18 5.65 -9.36
N LEU A 81 0.70 4.51 -9.89
CA LEU A 81 -0.69 4.08 -9.74
C LEU A 81 -1.01 3.77 -8.27
N THR A 82 -0.11 3.08 -7.57
CA THR A 82 -0.30 2.80 -6.14
C THR A 82 -0.31 4.07 -5.29
N THR A 83 0.54 5.04 -5.61
CA THR A 83 0.54 6.36 -4.96
C THR A 83 -0.78 7.08 -5.22
N LEU A 84 -1.22 7.14 -6.47
CA LEU A 84 -2.47 7.81 -6.84
C LEU A 84 -3.67 7.15 -6.15
N CYS A 85 -3.78 5.83 -6.20
CA CYS A 85 -4.86 5.10 -5.53
C CYS A 85 -4.80 5.25 -3.99
N GLY A 86 -3.60 5.25 -3.40
CA GLY A 86 -3.43 5.45 -1.95
C GLY A 86 -3.88 6.84 -1.50
N LEU A 87 -3.51 7.88 -2.26
CA LEU A 87 -3.97 9.25 -2.01
C LEU A 87 -5.47 9.38 -2.12
N ASN A 88 -6.05 8.89 -3.21
CA ASN A 88 -7.48 8.90 -3.44
C ASN A 88 -8.23 8.15 -2.34
N PHE A 89 -7.67 7.05 -1.85
CA PHE A 89 -8.25 6.32 -0.73
C PHE A 89 -8.30 7.16 0.54
N ILE A 90 -7.25 7.93 0.89
CA ILE A 90 -7.31 8.83 2.05
C ILE A 90 -8.39 9.90 1.85
N LEU A 91 -8.43 10.54 0.68
CA LEU A 91 -9.37 11.61 0.40
C LEU A 91 -10.83 11.11 0.46
N VAL A 92 -11.11 9.97 -0.16
CA VAL A 92 -12.43 9.31 -0.09
C VAL A 92 -12.73 8.80 1.32
N PHE A 93 -11.72 8.30 2.04
CA PHE A 93 -11.87 7.93 3.45
C PHE A 93 -12.31 9.15 4.29
N ASN A 94 -11.78 10.32 3.98
CA ASN A 94 -12.02 11.56 4.70
C ASN A 94 -13.32 12.29 4.29
N SER A 95 -13.88 11.99 3.12
CA SER A 95 -15.10 12.64 2.64
C SER A 95 -16.33 12.30 3.47
N ILE A 96 -17.16 13.32 3.76
CA ILE A 96 -18.45 13.17 4.45
C ILE A 96 -19.57 12.70 3.53
N ASN A 97 -19.44 12.93 2.22
CA ASN A 97 -20.49 12.67 1.24
C ASN A 97 -20.58 11.20 0.82
N ILE A 98 -19.56 10.41 1.12
CA ILE A 98 -19.46 9.02 0.70
C ILE A 98 -19.74 8.14 1.91
N PRO A 99 -20.82 7.32 1.89
CA PRO A 99 -21.08 6.37 2.97
C PRO A 99 -19.90 5.39 3.14
N ILE A 100 -19.57 5.05 4.39
CA ILE A 100 -18.39 4.25 4.75
C ILE A 100 -18.26 2.96 3.91
N ILE A 101 -19.38 2.28 3.65
CA ILE A 101 -19.43 1.00 2.92
C ILE A 101 -18.95 1.16 1.46
N PHE A 102 -19.16 2.33 0.86
CA PHE A 102 -18.77 2.59 -0.54
C PHE A 102 -17.37 3.18 -0.69
N LYS A 103 -16.76 3.70 0.39
CA LYS A 103 -15.43 4.33 0.37
C LYS A 103 -14.36 3.46 -0.34
N PRO A 104 -14.27 2.13 -0.11
CA PRO A 104 -13.27 1.30 -0.78
C PRO A 104 -13.40 1.22 -2.30
N ILE A 105 -14.63 1.24 -2.80
CA ILE A 105 -14.91 1.15 -4.23
C ILE A 105 -14.72 2.53 -4.87
N VAL A 106 -15.29 3.56 -4.27
CA VAL A 106 -15.25 4.93 -4.82
C VAL A 106 -13.82 5.46 -4.90
N ALA A 107 -12.94 5.11 -3.96
CA ALA A 107 -11.53 5.47 -3.98
C ALA A 107 -10.78 5.09 -5.26
N LEU A 108 -11.19 4.03 -5.95
CA LEU A 108 -10.55 3.61 -7.20
C LEU A 108 -11.01 4.43 -8.40
N PHE A 109 -12.22 4.97 -8.34
CA PHE A 109 -12.84 5.73 -9.43
C PHE A 109 -12.81 7.24 -9.19
N SER A 110 -12.46 7.71 -7.98
CA SER A 110 -12.39 9.12 -7.65
C SER A 110 -11.42 9.95 -8.50
N PRO A 111 -10.31 9.41 -9.07
CA PRO A 111 -9.52 10.17 -10.04
C PRO A 111 -10.34 10.64 -11.25
N LEU A 112 -11.42 9.94 -11.61
CA LEU A 112 -12.25 10.30 -12.76
C LEU A 112 -13.16 11.51 -12.49
N LEU A 113 -13.35 11.91 -11.22
CA LEU A 113 -14.20 13.04 -10.87
C LEU A 113 -13.73 14.35 -11.50
N VAL A 114 -12.43 14.49 -11.81
CA VAL A 114 -11.87 15.65 -12.50
C VAL A 114 -12.49 15.93 -13.87
N PHE A 115 -13.09 14.91 -14.49
CA PHE A 115 -13.77 15.03 -15.78
C PHE A 115 -15.27 15.37 -15.66
N PHE A 116 -15.84 15.25 -14.46
CA PHE A 116 -17.27 15.37 -14.21
C PHE A 116 -17.64 16.51 -13.25
N LYS A 117 -16.68 17.07 -12.53
CA LYS A 117 -16.88 18.11 -11.51
C LYS A 117 -16.07 19.35 -11.82
N SER A 118 -16.62 20.50 -11.48
CA SER A 118 -15.92 21.79 -11.55
C SER A 118 -14.80 21.87 -10.50
N GLY A 119 -13.85 22.78 -10.70
CA GLY A 119 -12.73 22.98 -9.77
C GLY A 119 -13.19 23.37 -8.36
N GLU A 120 -14.25 24.17 -8.25
CA GLU A 120 -14.84 24.56 -6.96
C GLU A 120 -15.47 23.35 -6.24
N GLU A 121 -16.26 22.54 -6.95
CA GLU A 121 -16.82 21.31 -6.36
C GLU A 121 -15.73 20.33 -5.92
N LEU A 122 -14.63 20.21 -6.67
CA LEU A 122 -13.50 19.37 -6.28
C LEU A 122 -12.78 19.92 -5.05
N TYR A 123 -12.63 21.24 -4.95
CA TYR A 123 -12.05 21.89 -3.78
C TYR A 123 -12.90 21.60 -2.53
N ASP A 124 -14.21 21.78 -2.63
CA ASP A 124 -15.13 21.54 -1.52
C ASP A 124 -15.07 20.08 -1.06
N LEU A 125 -15.09 19.13 -2.01
CA LEU A 125 -15.00 17.70 -1.72
C LEU A 125 -13.70 17.28 -1.02
N VAL A 126 -12.59 17.96 -1.31
CA VAL A 126 -11.25 17.58 -0.83
C VAL A 126 -10.87 18.31 0.47
N PHE A 127 -11.28 19.56 0.63
CA PHE A 127 -10.78 20.43 1.70
C PHE A 127 -11.84 20.91 2.69
N VAL A 128 -13.10 21.03 2.25
CA VAL A 128 -14.18 21.64 3.05
C VAL A 128 -15.06 20.56 3.66
N GLU A 129 -15.59 19.66 2.84
CA GLU A 129 -16.56 18.62 3.19
C GLU A 129 -15.86 17.34 3.68
N VAL A 130 -15.05 17.51 4.72
CA VAL A 130 -14.19 16.46 5.28
C VAL A 130 -14.46 16.17 6.75
N HIS A 131 -14.21 14.94 7.15
CA HIS A 131 -14.29 14.51 8.54
C HIS A 131 -13.10 14.98 9.40
N SER A 132 -11.91 15.08 8.81
CA SER A 132 -10.65 15.31 9.52
C SER A 132 -9.72 16.21 8.71
N GLN A 133 -9.29 17.32 9.32
CA GLN A 133 -8.22 18.16 8.76
C GLN A 133 -6.86 17.48 8.90
N ILE A 134 -6.66 16.64 9.93
CA ILE A 134 -5.44 15.86 10.12
C ILE A 134 -5.20 14.92 8.93
N LEU A 135 -6.26 14.26 8.43
CA LEU A 135 -6.15 13.37 7.28
C LEU A 135 -5.74 14.10 5.99
N ILE A 136 -6.06 15.39 5.84
CA ILE A 136 -5.57 16.21 4.72
C ILE A 136 -4.05 16.39 4.84
N TYR A 137 -3.54 16.71 6.04
CA TYR A 137 -2.10 16.80 6.25
C TYR A 137 -1.39 15.46 6.03
N VAL A 138 -1.99 14.35 6.48
CA VAL A 138 -1.47 13.00 6.23
C VAL A 138 -1.46 12.70 4.72
N ALA A 139 -2.51 13.08 3.98
CA ALA A 139 -2.55 12.94 2.52
C ALA A 139 -1.47 13.76 1.81
N ALA A 140 -1.24 15.01 2.24
CA ALA A 140 -0.21 15.88 1.68
C ALA A 140 1.21 15.30 1.92
N LEU A 141 1.46 14.79 3.13
CA LEU A 141 2.73 14.13 3.44
C LEU A 141 2.89 12.82 2.67
N LEU A 142 1.84 12.00 2.57
CA LEU A 142 1.82 10.80 1.75
C LEU A 142 2.17 11.13 0.30
N ALA A 143 1.57 12.18 -0.27
CA ALA A 143 1.78 12.58 -1.65
C ALA A 143 3.25 12.94 -1.88
N THR A 144 3.80 13.77 -1.00
CA THR A 144 5.18 14.25 -1.09
C THR A 144 6.17 13.11 -0.96
N LEU A 145 6.05 12.29 0.09
CA LEU A 145 6.97 11.18 0.33
C LEU A 145 6.85 10.08 -0.72
N SER A 146 5.64 9.72 -1.12
CA SER A 146 5.42 8.73 -2.17
C SER A 146 5.96 9.20 -3.51
N LEU A 147 5.81 10.48 -3.85
CA LEU A 147 6.37 11.04 -5.08
C LEU A 147 7.90 10.96 -5.07
N ILE A 148 8.54 11.24 -3.94
CA ILE A 148 10.00 11.07 -3.77
C ILE A 148 10.37 9.60 -4.00
N HIS A 149 9.71 8.66 -3.33
CA HIS A 149 10.00 7.22 -3.48
C HIS A 149 9.80 6.73 -4.93
N THR A 150 8.69 7.11 -5.56
CA THR A 150 8.37 6.75 -6.95
C THR A 150 9.38 7.36 -7.93
N THR A 151 9.77 8.63 -7.73
CA THR A 151 10.80 9.28 -8.55
C THR A 151 12.15 8.58 -8.40
N MET A 152 12.53 8.20 -7.18
CA MET A 152 13.76 7.44 -6.94
C MET A 152 13.73 6.07 -7.67
N ILE A 153 12.59 5.37 -7.65
CA ILE A 153 12.42 4.12 -8.38
C ILE A 153 12.65 4.33 -9.88
N TYR A 154 11.97 5.31 -10.49
CA TYR A 154 12.07 5.57 -11.92
C TYR A 154 13.42 6.13 -12.36
N ALA A 155 14.12 6.85 -11.49
CA ALA A 155 15.48 7.30 -11.71
C ALA A 155 16.54 6.19 -11.51
N GLY A 156 16.13 4.96 -11.14
CA GLY A 156 17.02 3.81 -10.95
C GLY A 156 17.70 3.75 -9.58
N PHE A 157 17.28 4.59 -8.63
CA PHE A 157 17.76 4.62 -7.24
C PHE A 157 16.84 3.85 -6.27
N GLY A 158 15.88 3.06 -6.76
CA GLY A 158 15.06 2.16 -5.97
C GLY A 158 15.86 1.00 -5.35
N ASN A 159 15.18 0.13 -4.58
CA ASN A 159 15.86 -1.04 -4.03
C ASN A 159 16.32 -2.01 -5.11
N LYS A 160 17.44 -2.70 -4.86
CA LYS A 160 17.92 -3.79 -5.71
C LYS A 160 16.93 -4.96 -5.73
N LYS A 161 16.31 -5.28 -4.59
CA LYS A 161 15.26 -6.30 -4.48
C LYS A 161 13.93 -5.71 -4.92
N MET A 162 13.40 -6.16 -6.06
CA MET A 162 12.23 -5.51 -6.67
C MET A 162 10.95 -5.66 -5.84
N THR A 163 10.87 -6.74 -5.06
CA THR A 163 9.69 -7.12 -4.26
C THR A 163 9.72 -6.62 -2.81
N THR A 164 10.70 -5.78 -2.43
CA THR A 164 10.79 -5.25 -1.07
C THR A 164 9.91 -4.03 -0.84
N ARG A 165 9.27 -3.95 0.33
CA ARG A 165 8.40 -2.83 0.73
C ARG A 165 9.14 -1.70 1.46
N GLY A 166 10.41 -1.53 1.11
CA GLY A 166 11.31 -0.56 1.72
C GLY A 166 12.07 -1.08 2.94
N GLU A 167 13.17 -0.40 3.21
CA GLU A 167 13.99 -0.56 4.41
C GLU A 167 13.53 0.40 5.49
N SER A 168 13.34 -0.12 6.71
CA SER A 168 12.94 0.71 7.85
C SER A 168 14.11 1.56 8.34
N TRP A 169 13.87 2.87 8.52
CA TRP A 169 14.86 3.76 9.16
C TRP A 169 15.07 3.38 10.62
N ILE A 170 14.00 2.95 11.31
CA ILE A 170 14.03 2.49 12.71
C ILE A 170 14.93 1.25 12.81
N TYR A 171 14.75 0.29 11.90
CA TYR A 171 15.60 -0.90 11.84
C TYR A 171 17.07 -0.53 11.60
N THR A 172 17.32 0.33 10.62
CA THR A 172 18.67 0.80 10.25
C THR A 172 19.38 1.48 11.43
N TRP A 173 18.63 2.15 12.30
CA TRP A 173 19.18 2.79 13.50
C TRP A 173 19.37 1.80 14.65
N ILE A 174 18.36 1.00 15.01
CA ILE A 174 18.41 0.07 16.15
C ILE A 174 19.44 -1.05 15.93
N SER A 175 19.56 -1.54 14.68
CA SER A 175 20.51 -2.60 14.32
C SER A 175 21.97 -2.27 14.62
N LYS A 176 22.32 -0.98 14.76
CA LYS A 176 23.66 -0.54 15.17
C LYS A 176 23.97 -0.85 16.63
N TYR A 177 22.94 -0.99 17.46
CA TYR A 177 23.06 -1.18 18.91
C TYR A 177 22.64 -2.57 19.35
N ARG A 178 21.71 -3.22 18.63
CA ARG A 178 21.18 -4.53 18.99
C ARG A 178 20.79 -5.33 17.75
N SER A 179 21.10 -6.62 17.75
CA SER A 179 20.56 -7.55 16.76
C SER A 179 19.05 -7.66 16.94
N ILE A 180 18.30 -7.17 15.96
CA ILE A 180 16.84 -7.26 15.85
C ILE A 180 16.50 -7.71 14.44
N ASP A 181 15.42 -8.48 14.25
CA ASP A 181 14.96 -8.84 12.90
C ASP A 181 14.20 -7.68 12.27
N ASN A 182 14.35 -7.49 10.96
CA ASN A 182 13.64 -6.46 10.21
C ASN A 182 12.11 -6.70 10.25
N PHE A 183 11.69 -7.97 10.28
CA PHE A 183 10.28 -8.32 10.46
C PHE A 183 9.72 -7.80 11.80
N THR A 184 10.47 -7.89 12.90
CA THR A 184 10.03 -7.37 14.20
C THR A 184 9.82 -5.86 14.14
N VAL A 185 10.73 -5.13 13.49
CA VAL A 185 10.59 -3.68 13.37
C VAL A 185 9.40 -3.31 12.48
N GLN A 186 9.34 -3.85 11.26
CA GLN A 186 8.33 -3.48 10.27
C GLN A 186 6.94 -4.05 10.58
N GLY A 187 6.87 -5.25 11.15
CA GLY A 187 5.62 -5.97 11.42
C GLY A 187 5.05 -5.75 12.81
N VAL A 188 5.83 -5.22 13.76
CA VAL A 188 5.38 -5.00 15.14
C VAL A 188 5.62 -3.55 15.58
N ILE A 189 6.86 -3.07 15.56
CA ILE A 189 7.19 -1.74 16.09
C ILE A 189 6.53 -0.62 15.29
N GLU A 190 6.65 -0.62 13.96
CA GLU A 190 6.04 0.40 13.08
C GLU A 190 4.50 0.45 13.21
N PRO A 191 3.76 -0.68 13.17
CA PRO A 191 2.32 -0.69 13.46
C PRO A 191 1.97 -0.13 14.84
N ILE A 192 2.69 -0.52 15.90
CA ILE A 192 2.42 -0.02 17.26
C ILE A 192 2.64 1.49 17.34
N LEU A 193 3.73 2.01 16.76
CA LEU A 193 3.96 3.46 16.70
C LEU A 193 2.84 4.18 15.95
N THR A 194 2.39 3.60 14.83
CA THR A 194 1.26 4.15 14.06
C THR A 194 -0.03 4.17 14.89
N ILE A 195 -0.29 3.12 15.68
CA ILE A 195 -1.45 3.06 16.57
C ILE A 195 -1.37 4.11 17.68
N ILE A 196 -0.19 4.28 18.28
CA ILE A 196 0.06 5.30 19.31
C ILE A 196 -0.18 6.71 18.74
N ILE A 197 0.31 7.01 17.53
CA ILE A 197 0.05 8.29 16.86
C ILE A 197 -1.47 8.49 16.65
N GLY A 198 -2.18 7.46 16.21
CA GLY A 198 -3.65 7.51 16.10
C GLY A 198 -4.34 7.79 17.43
N PHE A 199 -3.90 7.15 18.51
CA PHE A 199 -4.42 7.42 19.86
C PHE A 199 -4.17 8.85 20.31
N VAL A 200 -2.97 9.40 20.03
CA VAL A 200 -2.64 10.80 20.31
C VAL A 200 -3.56 11.76 19.57
N PHE A 201 -3.87 11.52 18.29
CA PHE A 201 -4.81 12.34 17.53
C PHE A 201 -6.23 12.26 18.06
N TRP A 202 -6.66 11.08 18.53
CA TRP A 202 -7.97 10.94 19.15
C TRP A 202 -8.07 11.68 20.49
N GLU A 203 -7.17 11.39 21.42
CA GLU A 203 -7.26 11.92 22.79
C GLU A 203 -6.91 13.41 22.89
N LEU A 204 -5.89 13.87 22.15
CA LEU A 204 -5.43 15.26 22.27
C LEU A 204 -6.12 16.22 21.28
N ALA A 205 -6.54 15.73 20.12
CA ALA A 205 -7.15 16.57 19.08
C ALA A 205 -8.64 16.24 18.82
N GLY A 206 -9.20 15.23 19.48
CA GLY A 206 -10.59 14.80 19.29
C GLY A 206 -10.87 14.16 17.92
N ASP A 207 -9.83 13.83 17.14
CA ASP A 207 -9.97 13.40 15.75
C ASP A 207 -10.05 11.88 15.62
N LEU A 208 -11.26 11.34 15.84
CA LEU A 208 -11.53 9.91 15.74
C LEU A 208 -11.30 9.36 14.32
N TRP A 209 -11.57 10.14 13.27
CA TRP A 209 -11.45 9.67 11.89
C TRP A 209 -9.99 9.47 11.49
N ALA A 210 -9.12 10.40 11.87
CA ALA A 210 -7.68 10.22 11.71
C ALA A 210 -7.16 9.00 12.48
N ALA A 211 -7.63 8.81 13.72
CA ALA A 211 -7.24 7.68 14.55
C ALA A 211 -7.65 6.33 13.93
N VAL A 212 -8.91 6.19 13.54
CA VAL A 212 -9.45 4.98 12.92
C VAL A 212 -8.69 4.66 11.62
N TYR A 213 -8.42 5.67 10.79
CA TYR A 213 -7.63 5.48 9.58
C TYR A 213 -6.24 4.91 9.87
N LEU A 214 -5.53 5.49 10.84
CA LEU A 214 -4.19 5.04 11.23
C LEU A 214 -4.19 3.64 11.83
N TRP A 215 -5.20 3.28 12.63
CA TRP A 215 -5.34 1.92 13.18
C TRP A 215 -5.60 0.87 12.11
N ILE A 216 -6.47 1.17 11.15
CA ILE A 216 -6.72 0.31 9.98
C ILE A 216 -5.42 0.16 9.19
N SER A 217 -4.75 1.26 8.89
CA SER A 217 -3.50 1.27 8.13
C SER A 217 -2.38 0.48 8.82
N ALA A 218 -2.22 0.63 10.14
CA ALA A 218 -1.28 -0.13 10.96
C ALA A 218 -1.58 -1.63 10.93
N SER A 219 -2.85 -2.01 11.03
CA SER A 219 -3.30 -3.40 10.92
C SER A 219 -2.95 -3.99 9.55
N CYS A 220 -3.16 -3.21 8.48
CA CYS A 220 -2.78 -3.61 7.12
C CYS A 220 -1.26 -3.81 6.98
N VAL A 221 -0.43 -2.94 7.59
CA VAL A 221 1.03 -3.16 7.62
C VAL A 221 1.37 -4.49 8.28
N ALA A 222 0.79 -4.78 9.46
CA ALA A 222 1.06 -6.02 10.18
C ALA A 222 0.64 -7.25 9.35
N ILE A 223 -0.57 -7.23 8.77
CA ILE A 223 -1.08 -8.31 7.91
C ILE A 223 -0.15 -8.56 6.72
N MET A 224 0.34 -7.49 6.08
CA MET A 224 1.25 -7.63 4.94
C MET A 224 2.59 -8.21 5.33
N GLN A 225 3.18 -7.76 6.44
CA GLN A 225 4.45 -8.29 6.92
C GLN A 225 4.32 -9.77 7.31
N LEU A 226 3.21 -10.16 7.94
CA LEU A 226 2.91 -11.57 8.24
C LEU A 226 2.79 -12.42 6.97
N THR A 227 2.09 -11.91 5.96
CA THR A 227 1.94 -12.58 4.67
C THR A 227 3.29 -12.71 3.96
N ASP A 228 4.12 -11.66 4.01
CA ASP A 228 5.45 -11.66 3.42
C ASP A 228 6.38 -12.63 4.16
N LYS A 229 6.41 -12.66 5.48
CA LYS A 229 7.20 -13.63 6.25
C LYS A 229 6.75 -15.06 5.97
N SER A 230 5.44 -15.32 5.97
CA SER A 230 4.88 -16.64 5.68
C SER A 230 5.30 -17.15 4.30
N ALA A 231 5.22 -16.31 3.27
CA ALA A 231 5.65 -16.69 1.94
C ALA A 231 7.18 -16.90 1.86
N GLN A 232 8.01 -16.10 2.56
CA GLN A 232 9.47 -16.33 2.62
C GLN A 232 9.81 -17.68 3.24
N MET A 233 9.15 -18.04 4.35
CA MET A 233 9.36 -19.33 5.02
C MET A 233 8.94 -20.50 4.14
N LYS A 234 7.84 -20.35 3.37
CA LYS A 234 7.41 -21.37 2.42
C LYS A 234 8.42 -21.56 1.28
N ASP A 235 8.93 -20.47 0.73
CA ASP A 235 9.91 -20.53 -0.36
C ASP A 235 11.23 -21.19 0.13
N GLN A 236 11.67 -20.87 1.35
CA GLN A 236 12.84 -21.52 1.97
C GLN A 236 12.63 -23.02 2.19
N ALA A 237 11.49 -23.42 2.74
CA ALA A 237 11.18 -24.83 2.98
C ALA A 237 11.16 -25.67 1.68
N ILE A 238 10.87 -25.06 0.52
CA ILE A 238 10.91 -25.75 -0.79
C ILE A 238 12.35 -25.89 -1.29
N LEU A 239 13.22 -24.93 -0.99
CA LEU A 239 14.64 -24.96 -1.40
C LEU A 239 15.49 -25.89 -0.54
N ASP A 240 15.06 -26.14 0.71
CA ASP A 240 15.72 -27.05 1.65
C ASP A 240 15.30 -28.53 1.44
N MET A 241 14.37 -28.81 0.51
CA MET A 241 13.92 -30.16 0.10
C MET A 241 14.64 -30.64 -1.16
#